data_AF-A0A839SUB3-F1
#
_entry.id   AF-A0A839SUB3-F1
#
_cell.length_a   1.000
_cell.length_b   1.000
_cell.length_c   1.000
_cell.angle_alpha   90.00
_cell.angle_beta   90.00
_cell.angle_gamma   90.00
#
_symmetry.space_group_name_H-M   'P 1'
#
loop_
_entity.id
_entity.type
_entity.pdbx_description
1 polymer ?
#
loop_
_entity_poly.entity_id
_entity_poly.type
_entity_poly.pdbx_seq_one_letter_code
_entity_poly.pdbx_strand_id
1 'polypeptide(L)'
;MKEIRLHATCLALEGRGVLLRGPSGSGKSDLALRLIEQGARLVADDQTILTREADVLMARAPDNIAGQLEVRGIGIRPVPSLSRTPVDLMVDLVGPGAVERLPEPSSETVLDLPLPRLALDPFAASAPAKLRVALRSLGPTQTPADTMKRSDAQVVVLVTGLSGAGRSTALHILEDAGFEAMDNLPTRLLERAIRGSDGMRPLAIGMDMRTRDFMAQRFLEALDLLMRDAAISLSLIFLECDDDALIKRFTETRRRHPLAKERPLADGIAAERQMLAPLRERATHHIDTTGLKTVDLARILSGLLGLESGGGLVLHITSFSYRQGLPREADLVFDVRFLRNPHYENGLRHLSGLEPEVAAFVEGDPSFGDFFARLTDLIGPLLPRYEAEGKSYLTIAIGCTGGQHRSVAVAERLAAWLSVQGRAVSVGHRDLPDGRAGMRSVEAKVGKA
;
A
#
# COMPACT_ATOMS: atom_id res chain seq x y z
N MET A 1 -33.05 9.59 4.76
CA MET A 1 -32.02 9.06 3.83
C MET A 1 -32.58 9.08 2.43
N LYS A 2 -31.81 9.56 1.44
CA LYS A 2 -32.23 9.60 0.04
C LYS A 2 -32.11 8.18 -0.52
N GLU A 3 -33.23 7.58 -0.92
CA GLU A 3 -33.32 6.24 -1.51
C GLU A 3 -33.75 6.38 -2.97
N ILE A 4 -33.12 5.62 -3.87
CA ILE A 4 -33.56 5.51 -5.26
C ILE A 4 -33.82 4.04 -5.61
N ARG A 5 -34.78 3.82 -6.51
CA ARG A 5 -35.05 2.50 -7.07
C ARG A 5 -34.53 2.45 -8.49
N LEU A 6 -33.71 1.45 -8.78
CA LEU A 6 -33.07 1.28 -10.08
C LEU A 6 -33.49 -0.07 -10.67
N HIS A 7 -33.85 -0.05 -11.95
CA HIS A 7 -34.19 -1.28 -12.68
C HIS A 7 -32.91 -1.99 -13.12
N ALA A 8 -32.36 -2.76 -12.18
CA ALA A 8 -31.13 -3.53 -12.34
C ALA A 8 -31.16 -4.76 -11.43
N THR A 9 -30.42 -5.78 -11.87
CA THR A 9 -30.08 -6.94 -11.05
C THR A 9 -28.75 -6.64 -10.35
N CYS A 10 -28.70 -6.81 -9.03
CA CYS A 10 -27.50 -6.62 -8.24
C CYS A 10 -26.96 -7.96 -7.73
N LEU A 11 -25.66 -8.19 -7.91
CA LEU A 11 -24.94 -9.34 -7.37
C LEU A 11 -23.73 -8.91 -6.55
N ALA A 12 -23.42 -9.66 -5.50
CA ALA A 12 -22.14 -9.60 -4.83
C ALA A 12 -21.17 -10.63 -5.44
N LEU A 13 -20.07 -10.14 -6.00
CA LEU A 13 -19.01 -10.92 -6.66
C LEU A 13 -17.67 -10.55 -6.02
N GLU A 14 -16.95 -11.54 -5.46
CA GLU A 14 -15.66 -11.32 -4.76
C GLU A 14 -15.76 -10.25 -3.64
N GLY A 15 -16.93 -10.15 -2.98
CA GLY A 15 -17.20 -9.16 -1.92
C GLY A 15 -17.64 -7.78 -2.42
N ARG A 16 -17.74 -7.58 -3.74
CA ARG A 16 -18.13 -6.31 -4.38
C ARG A 16 -19.52 -6.40 -5.00
N GLY A 17 -20.33 -5.36 -4.88
CA GLY A 17 -21.61 -5.27 -5.56
C GLY A 17 -21.47 -4.79 -7.00
N VAL A 18 -22.12 -5.50 -7.91
CA VAL A 18 -22.20 -5.19 -9.33
C VAL A 18 -23.66 -4.97 -9.69
N LEU A 19 -23.97 -3.80 -10.26
CA LEU A 19 -25.27 -3.49 -10.84
C LEU A 19 -25.28 -3.84 -12.32
N LEU A 20 -26.14 -4.79 -12.71
CA LEU A 20 -26.42 -5.12 -14.10
C LEU A 20 -27.63 -4.33 -14.58
N ARG A 21 -27.40 -3.28 -15.38
CA ARG A 21 -28.43 -2.44 -15.98
C ARG A 21 -28.61 -2.78 -17.45
N GLY A 22 -29.84 -2.74 -17.94
CA GLY A 22 -30.16 -2.96 -19.34
C GLY A 22 -31.67 -3.08 -19.55
N PRO A 23 -32.16 -2.98 -20.80
CA PRO A 23 -33.57 -3.16 -21.10
C PRO A 23 -34.07 -4.56 -20.72
N SER A 24 -35.39 -4.76 -20.69
CA SER A 24 -35.96 -6.11 -20.51
C SER A 24 -35.45 -7.04 -21.62
N GLY A 25 -35.09 -8.27 -21.25
CA GLY A 25 -34.51 -9.24 -22.19
C GLY A 25 -33.02 -9.04 -22.50
N SER A 26 -32.33 -8.06 -21.89
CA SER A 26 -30.90 -7.85 -22.09
C SER A 26 -30.00 -8.92 -21.44
N GLY A 27 -30.53 -10.03 -20.93
CA GLY A 27 -29.73 -11.09 -20.33
C GLY A 27 -29.25 -10.85 -18.89
N LYS A 28 -29.83 -9.89 -18.14
CA LYS A 28 -29.50 -9.64 -16.72
C LYS A 28 -29.55 -10.90 -15.86
N SER A 29 -30.71 -11.57 -15.84
CA SER A 29 -30.94 -12.76 -15.00
C SER A 29 -30.15 -13.99 -15.47
N ASP A 30 -29.88 -14.12 -16.78
CA ASP A 30 -29.02 -15.17 -17.33
C ASP A 30 -27.56 -15.01 -16.87
N LEU A 31 -27.01 -13.80 -17.02
CA LEU A 31 -25.66 -13.49 -16.55
C LEU A 31 -25.55 -13.62 -15.04
N ALA A 32 -26.57 -13.17 -14.30
CA ALA A 32 -26.68 -13.34 -12.86
C ALA A 32 -26.60 -14.83 -12.45
N LEU A 33 -27.36 -15.70 -13.13
CA LEU A 33 -27.35 -17.14 -12.87
C LEU A 33 -25.96 -17.75 -13.09
N ARG A 34 -25.30 -17.44 -14.22
CA ARG A 34 -23.93 -17.91 -14.51
C ARG A 34 -22.91 -17.42 -13.49
N LEU A 35 -23.06 -16.21 -12.97
CA LEU A 35 -22.20 -15.68 -11.91
C LEU A 35 -22.43 -16.40 -10.57
N ILE A 36 -23.68 -16.71 -10.23
CA ILE A 36 -24.05 -17.44 -9.01
C ILE A 36 -23.47 -18.85 -9.02
N GLU A 37 -23.54 -19.57 -10.16
CA GLU A 37 -22.91 -20.89 -10.31
C GLU A 37 -21.39 -20.85 -10.07
N GLN A 38 -20.76 -19.69 -10.30
CA GLN A 38 -19.34 -19.47 -10.06
C GLN A 38 -19.05 -18.77 -8.72
N GLY A 39 -19.99 -18.82 -7.77
CA GLY A 39 -19.80 -18.40 -6.39
C GLY A 39 -20.29 -16.99 -6.03
N ALA A 40 -20.90 -16.25 -6.96
CA ALA A 40 -21.55 -14.98 -6.62
C ALA A 40 -22.77 -15.19 -5.70
N ARG A 41 -23.28 -14.10 -5.12
CA ARG A 41 -24.53 -14.07 -4.35
C ARG A 41 -25.46 -13.04 -4.95
N LEU A 42 -26.74 -13.37 -5.12
CA LEU A 42 -27.75 -12.40 -5.52
C LEU A 42 -28.00 -11.40 -4.39
N VAL A 43 -28.17 -10.12 -4.71
CA VAL A 43 -28.60 -9.11 -3.74
C VAL A 43 -30.01 -8.64 -4.08
N ALA A 44 -30.28 -8.40 -5.36
CA ALA A 44 -31.60 -8.03 -5.85
C ALA A 44 -31.74 -8.45 -7.32
N ASP A 45 -32.93 -8.85 -7.74
CA ASP A 45 -33.25 -9.10 -9.15
C ASP A 45 -34.30 -8.11 -9.64
N ASP A 46 -34.12 -7.61 -10.86
CA ASP A 46 -34.99 -6.67 -11.57
C ASP A 46 -35.19 -5.27 -10.95
N GLN A 47 -35.34 -5.17 -9.64
CA GLN A 47 -35.44 -3.92 -8.88
C GLN A 47 -34.43 -3.92 -7.75
N THR A 48 -33.45 -3.01 -7.83
CA THR A 48 -32.49 -2.77 -6.76
C THR A 48 -32.79 -1.45 -6.08
N ILE A 49 -32.88 -1.48 -4.75
CA ILE A 49 -32.97 -0.28 -3.93
C ILE A 49 -31.55 0.17 -3.61
N LEU A 50 -31.24 1.43 -3.91
CA LEU A 50 -29.96 2.05 -3.58
C LEU A 50 -30.12 3.11 -2.50
N THR A 51 -29.27 3.06 -1.50
CA THR A 51 -29.16 4.06 -0.43
C THR A 51 -27.72 4.54 -0.31
N ARG A 52 -27.52 5.79 0.10
CA ARG A 52 -26.20 6.31 0.45
C ARG A 52 -26.00 6.16 1.95
N GLU A 53 -24.95 5.44 2.33
CA GLU A 53 -24.47 5.32 3.71
C GLU A 53 -23.05 5.92 3.73
N ALA A 54 -22.89 7.11 4.35
CA ALA A 54 -21.66 7.91 4.27
C ALA A 54 -21.20 8.12 2.80
N ASP A 55 -20.01 7.65 2.43
CA ASP A 55 -19.47 7.77 1.07
C ASP A 55 -19.59 6.49 0.24
N VAL A 56 -20.51 5.59 0.62
CA VAL A 56 -20.73 4.36 -0.12
C VAL A 56 -22.18 4.17 -0.54
N LEU A 57 -22.32 3.61 -1.74
CA LEU A 57 -23.60 3.25 -2.33
C LEU A 57 -23.96 1.82 -1.91
N MET A 58 -25.06 1.67 -1.20
CA MET A 58 -25.58 0.38 -0.72
C MET A 58 -26.73 -0.10 -1.57
N ALA A 59 -26.70 -1.38 -1.94
CA ALA A 59 -27.76 -2.08 -2.64
C ALA A 59 -28.46 -3.09 -1.75
N ARG A 60 -29.78 -3.17 -1.88
CA ARG A 60 -30.63 -4.21 -1.28
C ARG A 60 -31.81 -4.54 -2.19
N ALA A 61 -32.42 -5.70 -1.98
CA ALA A 61 -33.71 -6.02 -2.59
C ALA A 61 -34.87 -5.31 -1.87
N PRO A 62 -35.97 -5.01 -2.59
CA PRO A 62 -37.29 -4.85 -2.00
C PRO A 62 -37.72 -6.12 -1.25
N ASP A 63 -38.45 -5.96 -0.15
CA ASP A 63 -38.79 -7.06 0.77
C ASP A 63 -39.60 -8.18 0.11
N ASN A 64 -40.38 -7.86 -0.93
CA ASN A 64 -41.24 -8.80 -1.65
C ASN A 64 -40.52 -9.69 -2.67
N ILE A 65 -39.25 -9.40 -3.01
CA ILE A 65 -38.47 -10.13 -4.02
C ILE A 65 -37.10 -10.59 -3.53
N ALA A 66 -36.83 -10.46 -2.23
CA ALA A 66 -35.54 -10.80 -1.62
C ALA A 66 -35.18 -12.29 -1.82
N GLY A 67 -33.96 -12.54 -2.27
CA GLY A 67 -33.40 -13.89 -2.43
C GLY A 67 -33.98 -14.73 -3.56
N GLN A 68 -34.79 -14.13 -4.44
CA GLN A 68 -35.43 -14.79 -5.57
C GLN A 68 -34.84 -14.28 -6.89
N LEU A 69 -34.59 -15.19 -7.83
CA LEU A 69 -34.16 -14.89 -9.20
C LEU A 69 -35.20 -15.40 -10.19
N GLU A 70 -35.63 -14.57 -11.15
CA GLU A 70 -36.45 -15.06 -12.26
C GLU A 70 -35.57 -15.79 -13.29
N VAL A 71 -35.67 -17.13 -13.33
CA VAL A 71 -34.97 -17.93 -14.34
C VAL A 71 -35.91 -18.15 -15.51
N ARG A 72 -35.67 -17.46 -16.62
CA ARG A 72 -36.55 -17.46 -17.80
C ARG A 72 -36.75 -18.89 -18.33
N GLY A 73 -38.01 -19.28 -18.51
CA GLY A 73 -38.40 -20.64 -18.93
C GLY A 73 -38.52 -21.66 -17.79
N ILE A 74 -38.10 -21.31 -16.57
CA ILE A 74 -38.21 -22.15 -15.37
C ILE A 74 -39.14 -21.52 -14.31
N GLY A 75 -39.13 -20.19 -14.19
CA GLY A 75 -39.88 -19.42 -13.19
C GLY A 75 -38.98 -18.85 -12.10
N ILE A 76 -39.61 -18.28 -11.06
CA ILE A 76 -38.91 -17.67 -9.92
C ILE A 76 -38.31 -18.77 -9.03
N ARG A 77 -37.02 -18.67 -8.73
CA ARG A 77 -36.28 -19.65 -7.93
C ARG A 77 -35.50 -18.98 -6.80
N PRO A 78 -35.44 -19.62 -5.61
CA PRO A 78 -34.53 -19.19 -4.57
C PRO A 78 -33.09 -19.45 -5.00
N VAL A 79 -32.21 -18.48 -4.75
CA VAL A 79 -30.78 -18.59 -5.04
C VAL A 79 -29.94 -18.10 -3.85
N PRO A 80 -28.66 -18.51 -3.74
CA PRO A 80 -27.75 -17.96 -2.74
C PRO A 80 -27.72 -16.43 -2.81
N SER A 81 -28.06 -15.78 -1.70
CA SER A 81 -28.28 -14.33 -1.67
C SER A 81 -27.71 -13.65 -0.43
N LEU A 82 -27.55 -12.34 -0.52
CA LEU A 82 -27.19 -11.43 0.56
C LEU A 82 -28.30 -10.38 0.72
N SER A 83 -28.56 -9.96 1.95
CA SER A 83 -29.58 -8.94 2.23
C SER A 83 -29.17 -7.56 1.73
N ARG A 84 -27.88 -7.26 1.73
CA ARG A 84 -27.30 -6.01 1.22
C ARG A 84 -25.85 -6.18 0.79
N THR A 85 -25.40 -5.32 -0.10
CA THR A 85 -23.99 -5.22 -0.51
C THR A 85 -23.69 -3.78 -0.92
N PRO A 86 -22.44 -3.31 -0.80
CA PRO A 86 -22.08 -2.10 -1.51
C PRO A 86 -21.85 -2.28 -2.97
N VAL A 87 -22.08 -1.22 -3.71
CA VAL A 87 -21.92 -1.21 -5.16
C VAL A 87 -20.63 -0.50 -5.53
N ASP A 88 -19.73 -1.24 -6.17
CA ASP A 88 -18.45 -0.72 -6.68
C ASP A 88 -18.45 -0.55 -8.19
N LEU A 89 -19.39 -1.18 -8.88
CA LEU A 89 -19.41 -1.21 -10.34
C LEU A 89 -20.83 -1.23 -10.91
N MET A 90 -21.06 -0.41 -11.92
CA MET A 90 -22.23 -0.49 -12.79
C MET A 90 -21.87 -1.01 -14.17
N VAL A 91 -22.72 -1.90 -14.67
CA VAL A 91 -22.52 -2.62 -15.92
C VAL A 91 -23.74 -2.41 -16.79
N ASP A 92 -23.55 -1.72 -17.91
CA ASP A 92 -24.55 -1.57 -18.95
C ASP A 92 -24.48 -2.76 -19.90
N LEU A 93 -25.52 -3.58 -19.90
CA LEU A 93 -25.65 -4.71 -20.80
C LEU A 93 -26.05 -4.24 -22.18
N VAL A 94 -25.14 -4.39 -23.14
CA VAL A 94 -25.27 -3.93 -24.51
C VAL A 94 -25.05 -5.09 -25.50
N GLY A 95 -25.45 -4.90 -26.76
CA GLY A 95 -25.15 -5.87 -27.80
C GLY A 95 -23.65 -5.93 -28.15
N PRO A 96 -23.14 -7.03 -28.73
CA PRO A 96 -21.72 -7.24 -29.02
C PRO A 96 -21.09 -6.14 -29.89
N GLY A 97 -21.86 -5.52 -30.80
CA GLY A 97 -21.37 -4.42 -31.65
C GLY A 97 -21.21 -3.07 -30.95
N ALA A 98 -21.71 -2.93 -29.72
CA ALA A 98 -21.63 -1.70 -28.93
C ALA A 98 -20.54 -1.75 -27.85
N VAL A 99 -19.84 -2.88 -27.70
CA VAL A 99 -18.67 -2.98 -26.81
C VAL A 99 -17.44 -2.54 -27.57
N GLU A 100 -16.89 -1.40 -27.17
CA GLU A 100 -15.64 -0.89 -27.75
C GLU A 100 -14.46 -1.81 -27.44
N ARG A 101 -13.50 -1.88 -28.37
CA ARG A 101 -12.29 -2.70 -28.20
C ARG A 101 -11.39 -2.20 -27.07
N LEU A 102 -11.34 -0.87 -26.89
CA LEU A 102 -10.59 -0.19 -25.84
C LEU A 102 -11.45 0.99 -25.35
N PRO A 103 -12.39 0.74 -24.42
CA PRO A 103 -13.28 1.77 -23.92
C PRO A 103 -12.53 2.77 -23.03
N GLU A 104 -12.86 4.06 -23.17
CA GLU A 104 -12.40 5.09 -22.23
C GLU A 104 -13.02 4.85 -20.84
N PRO A 105 -12.29 5.10 -19.73
CA PRO A 105 -12.84 5.01 -18.39
C PRO A 105 -14.08 5.91 -18.24
N SER A 106 -15.18 5.33 -17.77
CA SER A 106 -16.43 6.07 -17.57
C SER A 106 -16.99 5.85 -16.17
N SER A 107 -17.67 6.86 -15.63
CA SER A 107 -18.34 6.81 -14.33
C SER A 107 -19.70 7.49 -14.42
N GLU A 108 -20.64 7.06 -13.60
CA GLU A 108 -21.97 7.67 -13.46
C GLU A 108 -22.19 8.10 -12.03
N THR A 109 -22.79 9.27 -11.82
CA THR A 109 -23.09 9.76 -10.47
C THR A 109 -24.42 9.19 -9.98
N VAL A 110 -24.40 8.45 -8.88
CA VAL A 110 -25.57 7.83 -8.26
C VAL A 110 -25.63 8.24 -6.79
N LEU A 111 -26.75 8.85 -6.36
CA LEU A 111 -26.89 9.42 -5.01
C LEU A 111 -25.71 10.34 -4.60
N ASP A 112 -25.24 11.15 -5.56
CA ASP A 112 -24.13 12.10 -5.36
C ASP A 112 -22.77 11.42 -5.10
N LEU A 113 -22.60 10.15 -5.50
CA LEU A 113 -21.34 9.39 -5.49
C LEU A 113 -20.97 8.91 -6.91
N PRO A 114 -19.69 9.02 -7.33
CA PRO A 114 -19.25 8.49 -8.61
C PRO A 114 -19.16 6.96 -8.57
N LEU A 115 -19.77 6.30 -9.53
CA LEU A 115 -19.74 4.85 -9.68
C LEU A 115 -19.08 4.48 -11.02
N PRO A 116 -17.97 3.73 -11.04
CA PRO A 116 -17.39 3.20 -12.27
C PRO A 116 -18.43 2.48 -13.12
N ARG A 117 -18.40 2.75 -14.42
CA ARG A 117 -19.38 2.24 -15.40
C ARG A 117 -18.67 1.58 -16.56
N LEU A 118 -19.13 0.39 -16.93
CA LEU A 118 -18.64 -0.32 -18.12
C LEU A 118 -19.79 -0.88 -18.97
N ALA A 119 -19.55 -1.02 -20.26
CA ALA A 119 -20.46 -1.72 -21.17
C ALA A 119 -20.01 -3.19 -21.33
N LEU A 120 -20.97 -4.13 -21.33
CA LEU A 120 -20.68 -5.56 -21.44
C LEU A 120 -21.68 -6.26 -22.34
N ASP A 121 -21.19 -7.13 -23.22
CA ASP A 121 -22.02 -8.11 -23.91
C ASP A 121 -22.35 -9.26 -22.93
N PRO A 122 -23.62 -9.41 -22.50
CA PRO A 122 -24.00 -10.42 -21.54
C PRO A 122 -23.88 -11.83 -22.12
N PHE A 123 -24.11 -12.04 -23.41
CA PHE A 123 -24.18 -13.38 -24.01
C PHE A 123 -22.80 -13.95 -24.38
N ALA A 124 -21.74 -13.13 -24.30
CA ALA A 124 -20.39 -13.64 -24.41
C ALA A 124 -20.10 -14.69 -23.32
N ALA A 125 -19.55 -15.84 -23.71
CA ALA A 125 -19.11 -16.86 -22.76
C ALA A 125 -18.08 -16.32 -21.74
N SER A 126 -17.32 -15.31 -22.14
CA SER A 126 -16.33 -14.62 -21.32
C SER A 126 -16.92 -13.54 -20.39
N ALA A 127 -18.22 -13.23 -20.44
CA ALA A 127 -18.81 -12.14 -19.67
C ALA A 127 -18.55 -12.23 -18.14
N PRO A 128 -18.71 -13.39 -17.47
CA PRO A 128 -18.35 -13.53 -16.06
C PRO A 128 -16.87 -13.24 -15.77
N ALA A 129 -15.97 -13.71 -16.65
CA ALA A 129 -14.53 -13.51 -16.50
C ALA A 129 -14.15 -12.03 -16.70
N LYS A 130 -14.74 -11.37 -17.70
CA LYS A 130 -14.56 -9.93 -17.97
C LYS A 130 -14.99 -9.08 -16.78
N LEU A 131 -16.10 -9.42 -16.11
CA LEU A 131 -16.54 -8.74 -14.90
C LEU A 131 -15.54 -8.87 -13.75
N ARG A 132 -14.98 -10.06 -13.53
CA ARG A 132 -13.94 -10.24 -12.50
C ARG A 132 -12.67 -9.45 -12.83
N VAL A 133 -12.25 -9.44 -14.09
CA VAL A 133 -11.10 -8.62 -14.53
C VAL A 133 -11.38 -7.15 -14.25
N ALA A 134 -12.56 -6.65 -14.63
CA ALA A 134 -12.96 -5.28 -14.38
C ALA A 134 -12.93 -4.94 -12.87
N LEU A 135 -13.52 -5.79 -12.01
CA LEU A 135 -13.52 -5.57 -10.56
C LEU A 135 -12.12 -5.54 -9.95
N ARG A 136 -11.19 -6.37 -10.44
CA ARG A 136 -9.78 -6.37 -9.98
C ARG A 136 -9.02 -5.12 -10.42
N SER A 137 -9.43 -4.50 -11.52
CA SER A 137 -8.85 -3.26 -12.03
C SER A 137 -9.33 -2.01 -11.30
N LEU A 138 -10.43 -2.06 -10.53
CA LEU A 138 -10.98 -0.92 -9.78
C LEU A 138 -10.22 -0.58 -8.49
N GLY A 139 -8.95 -0.99 -8.35
CA GLY A 139 -8.21 -0.90 -7.09
C GLY A 139 -8.85 -1.75 -5.97
N PRO A 140 -8.33 -1.76 -4.73
CA PRO A 140 -8.97 -2.44 -3.60
C PRO A 140 -10.40 -1.90 -3.32
N THR A 141 -11.28 -2.75 -2.78
CA THR A 141 -12.73 -2.51 -2.71
C THR A 141 -13.04 -1.41 -1.70
N GLN A 142 -13.64 -0.29 -2.12
CA GLN A 142 -14.20 0.66 -1.17
C GLN A 142 -15.59 0.20 -0.73
N THR A 143 -15.59 -0.82 0.12
CA THR A 143 -16.77 -1.34 0.83
C THR A 143 -17.20 -0.26 1.87
N PRO A 144 -18.49 -0.09 2.27
CA PRO A 144 -18.95 0.64 3.44
C PRO A 144 -18.61 -0.13 4.68
N ALA A 145 -18.40 -1.44 4.55
CA ALA A 145 -17.65 -2.19 5.52
C ALA A 145 -16.21 -1.69 5.62
N ASP A 146 -15.60 -1.04 4.63
CA ASP A 146 -14.23 -0.47 4.70
C ASP A 146 -14.22 0.98 5.20
N THR A 147 -15.26 1.77 4.89
CA THR A 147 -15.47 3.11 5.48
C THR A 147 -15.98 3.05 6.93
N MET A 148 -16.70 1.99 7.32
CA MET A 148 -17.06 1.70 8.72
C MET A 148 -16.06 0.76 9.43
N LYS A 149 -15.25 -0.07 8.76
CA LYS A 149 -14.21 -0.87 9.44
C LYS A 149 -12.94 -0.10 9.72
N ARG A 150 -12.62 1.01 9.06
CA ARG A 150 -11.54 1.84 9.60
C ARG A 150 -11.91 2.51 10.93
N SER A 151 -13.19 2.50 11.32
CA SER A 151 -13.61 2.88 12.68
C SER A 151 -13.81 1.71 13.65
N ASP A 152 -13.94 0.45 13.19
CA ASP A 152 -14.20 -0.73 14.06
C ASP A 152 -13.11 -1.83 13.99
N ALA A 153 -12.26 -1.86 12.97
CA ALA A 153 -11.14 -2.79 12.90
C ALA A 153 -9.99 -2.24 13.72
N GLN A 154 -9.53 -3.05 14.66
CA GLN A 154 -8.41 -2.66 15.52
C GLN A 154 -7.17 -2.49 14.64
N VAL A 155 -6.71 -1.25 14.49
CA VAL A 155 -5.43 -0.95 13.87
C VAL A 155 -4.34 -1.38 14.83
N VAL A 156 -3.40 -2.19 14.36
CA VAL A 156 -2.30 -2.73 15.15
C VAL A 156 -0.99 -2.57 14.39
N VAL A 157 -0.05 -1.87 15.00
CA VAL A 157 1.33 -1.74 14.52
C VAL A 157 2.21 -2.58 15.44
N LEU A 158 2.77 -3.66 14.90
CA LEU A 158 3.78 -4.45 15.58
C LEU A 158 5.16 -3.89 15.25
N VAL A 159 5.91 -3.52 16.29
CA VAL A 159 7.28 -3.00 16.14
C VAL A 159 8.25 -4.02 16.68
N THR A 160 9.10 -4.57 15.81
CA THR A 160 10.19 -5.49 16.17
C THR A 160 11.48 -5.06 15.47
N GLY A 161 12.57 -5.77 15.70
CA GLY A 161 13.87 -5.44 15.13
C GLY A 161 15.02 -5.83 16.03
N LEU A 162 16.23 -5.46 15.62
CA LEU A 162 17.45 -5.73 16.38
C LEU A 162 17.47 -4.96 17.70
N SER A 163 18.07 -5.56 18.73
CA SER A 163 18.26 -4.90 20.02
C SER A 163 19.11 -3.64 19.82
N GLY A 164 18.58 -2.47 20.19
CA GLY A 164 19.26 -1.19 19.97
C GLY A 164 18.94 -0.49 18.65
N ALA A 165 18.10 -1.07 17.79
CA ALA A 165 17.62 -0.44 16.54
C ALA A 165 16.53 0.63 16.76
N GLY A 166 16.23 1.02 18.00
CA GLY A 166 15.30 2.12 18.28
C GLY A 166 13.83 1.72 18.48
N ARG A 167 13.54 0.45 18.78
CA ARG A 167 12.17 -0.06 19.04
C ARG A 167 11.41 0.73 20.11
N SER A 168 12.05 1.00 21.26
CA SER A 168 11.43 1.82 22.32
C SER A 168 11.17 3.25 21.84
N THR A 169 12.09 3.83 21.06
CA THR A 169 11.91 5.16 20.46
C THR A 169 10.72 5.19 19.50
N ALA A 170 10.59 4.17 18.65
CA ALA A 170 9.45 4.03 17.74
C ALA A 170 8.14 3.91 18.50
N LEU A 171 8.07 3.13 19.58
CA LEU A 171 6.87 3.04 20.41
C LEU A 171 6.48 4.39 21.03
N HIS A 172 7.43 5.15 21.57
CA HIS A 172 7.16 6.49 22.11
C HIS A 172 6.64 7.45 21.05
N ILE A 173 7.22 7.42 19.84
CA ILE A 173 6.72 8.22 18.72
C ILE A 173 5.27 7.87 18.38
N LEU A 174 4.93 6.58 18.37
CA LEU A 174 3.57 6.11 18.08
C LEU A 174 2.61 6.50 19.20
N GLU A 175 3.05 6.42 20.45
CA GLU A 175 2.29 6.88 21.62
C GLU A 175 1.97 8.39 21.50
N ASP A 176 2.98 9.21 21.17
CA ASP A 176 2.80 10.65 20.91
C ASP A 176 1.84 10.92 19.74
N ALA A 177 1.78 10.00 18.76
CA ALA A 177 0.86 10.06 17.63
C ALA A 177 -0.53 9.48 17.93
N GLY A 178 -0.84 9.13 19.19
CA GLY A 178 -2.17 8.72 19.63
C GLY A 178 -2.42 7.21 19.67
N PHE A 179 -1.38 6.37 19.49
CA PHE A 179 -1.48 4.93 19.69
C PHE A 179 -1.46 4.56 21.17
N GLU A 180 -2.19 3.50 21.52
CA GLU A 180 -1.97 2.80 22.79
C GLU A 180 -0.77 1.86 22.66
N ALA A 181 0.36 2.28 23.24
CA ALA A 181 1.62 1.57 23.14
C ALA A 181 1.80 0.51 24.26
N MET A 182 2.20 -0.70 23.88
CA MET A 182 2.54 -1.80 24.79
C MET A 182 3.94 -2.32 24.50
N ASP A 183 4.85 -2.24 25.47
CA ASP A 183 6.20 -2.79 25.35
C ASP A 183 6.30 -4.18 26.01
N ASN A 184 7.07 -5.07 25.40
CA ASN A 184 7.50 -6.34 25.94
C ASN A 184 6.35 -7.32 26.26
N LEU A 185 5.29 -7.29 25.44
CA LEU A 185 4.13 -8.15 25.58
C LEU A 185 4.45 -9.60 25.18
N PRO A 186 4.28 -10.61 26.06
CA PRO A 186 4.48 -12.02 25.71
C PRO A 186 3.67 -12.42 24.47
N THR A 187 4.27 -13.16 23.53
CA THR A 187 3.62 -13.59 22.27
C THR A 187 2.28 -14.28 22.50
N ARG A 188 2.17 -15.09 23.56
CA ARG A 188 0.93 -15.80 23.94
C ARG A 188 -0.23 -14.87 24.36
N LEU A 189 0.07 -13.62 24.71
CA LEU A 189 -0.93 -12.62 25.10
C LEU A 189 -1.25 -11.66 23.96
N LEU A 190 -0.56 -11.75 22.83
CA LEU A 190 -0.71 -10.84 21.70
C LEU A 190 -2.15 -10.77 21.21
N GLU A 191 -2.74 -11.93 20.91
CA GLU A 191 -4.13 -12.00 20.44
C GLU A 191 -5.11 -11.45 21.48
N ARG A 192 -4.93 -11.80 22.76
CA ARG A 192 -5.80 -11.33 23.83
C ARG A 192 -5.70 -9.82 24.06
N ALA A 193 -4.51 -9.24 23.91
CA ALA A 193 -4.32 -7.80 24.01
C ALA A 193 -5.00 -7.07 22.86
N ILE A 194 -4.86 -7.58 21.63
CA ILE A 194 -5.49 -6.99 20.44
C ILE A 194 -7.01 -7.10 20.48
N ARG A 195 -7.57 -8.24 20.92
CA ARG A 195 -9.03 -8.43 21.03
C ARG A 195 -9.63 -7.80 22.27
N GLY A 196 -8.81 -7.45 23.25
CA GLY A 196 -9.22 -6.89 24.54
C GLY A 196 -9.21 -5.36 24.58
N SER A 197 -8.69 -4.69 23.54
CA SER A 197 -8.80 -3.24 23.40
C SER A 197 -10.25 -2.86 23.10
N ASP A 198 -10.63 -1.65 23.52
CA ASP A 198 -11.96 -1.09 23.30
C ASP A 198 -12.21 -0.60 21.86
N GLY A 199 -11.24 -0.79 20.96
CA GLY A 199 -11.33 -0.36 19.55
C GLY A 199 -11.13 1.14 19.34
N MET A 200 -11.05 1.93 20.42
CA MET A 200 -11.09 3.40 20.34
C MET A 200 -9.75 4.01 19.92
N ARG A 201 -8.63 3.34 20.21
CA ARG A 201 -7.29 3.80 19.84
C ARG A 201 -6.53 2.72 19.07
N PRO A 202 -5.71 3.09 18.08
CA PRO A 202 -4.85 2.13 17.40
C PRO A 202 -3.79 1.61 18.38
N LEU A 203 -3.35 0.36 18.24
CA LEU A 203 -2.40 -0.30 19.13
C LEU A 203 -0.99 -0.28 18.54
N ALA A 204 0.02 0.03 19.35
CA ALA A 204 1.43 -0.09 18.98
C ALA A 204 2.10 -1.10 19.91
N ILE A 205 2.42 -2.30 19.43
CA ILE A 205 2.92 -3.39 20.27
C ILE A 205 4.38 -3.67 19.92
N GLY A 206 5.27 -3.44 20.88
CA GLY A 206 6.68 -3.73 20.75
C GLY A 206 7.02 -5.16 21.15
N MET A 207 7.65 -5.89 20.25
CA MET A 207 8.09 -7.26 20.49
C MET A 207 9.59 -7.39 20.25
N ASP A 208 10.27 -8.00 21.22
CA ASP A 208 11.72 -8.12 21.30
C ASP A 208 12.07 -9.58 21.63
N MET A 209 13.27 -10.01 21.29
CA MET A 209 13.83 -11.26 21.77
C MET A 209 13.90 -11.36 23.31
N ARG A 210 13.86 -10.23 24.02
CA ARG A 210 13.75 -10.17 25.49
C ARG A 210 12.36 -10.54 26.02
N THR A 211 11.36 -10.56 25.15
CA THR A 211 10.01 -10.92 25.51
C THR A 211 9.96 -12.38 25.95
N ARG A 212 9.32 -12.63 27.10
CA ARG A 212 9.23 -13.97 27.69
C ARG A 212 8.55 -14.92 26.70
N ASP A 213 9.17 -16.08 26.48
CA ASP A 213 8.74 -17.11 25.52
C ASP A 213 8.84 -16.71 24.03
N PHE A 214 9.62 -15.67 23.70
CA PHE A 214 9.82 -15.24 22.31
C PHE A 214 10.50 -16.33 21.48
N MET A 215 9.78 -16.84 20.49
CA MET A 215 10.29 -17.72 19.45
C MET A 215 9.84 -17.13 18.11
N ALA A 216 10.78 -16.83 17.21
CA ALA A 216 10.47 -16.20 15.92
C ALA A 216 9.36 -16.97 15.16
N GLN A 217 9.43 -18.30 15.18
CA GLN A 217 8.43 -19.17 14.54
C GLN A 217 7.02 -19.02 15.13
N ARG A 218 6.88 -18.99 16.47
CA ARG A 218 5.57 -18.80 17.12
C ARG A 218 5.01 -17.40 16.88
N PHE A 219 5.89 -16.41 16.79
CA PHE A 219 5.47 -15.06 16.44
C PHE A 219 4.97 -14.99 15.00
N LEU A 220 5.63 -15.66 14.05
CA LEU A 220 5.14 -15.81 12.67
C LEU A 220 3.79 -16.52 12.59
N GLU A 221 3.59 -17.60 13.35
CA GLU A 221 2.30 -18.30 13.42
C GLU A 221 1.20 -17.38 13.95
N ALA A 222 1.48 -16.59 14.99
CA ALA A 222 0.54 -15.61 15.53
C ALA A 222 0.24 -14.49 14.52
N LEU A 223 1.26 -13.98 13.82
CA LEU A 223 1.11 -13.01 12.74
C LEU A 223 0.19 -13.53 11.64
N ASP A 224 0.42 -14.76 11.16
CA ASP A 224 -0.38 -15.37 10.10
C ASP A 224 -1.87 -15.54 10.50
N LEU A 225 -2.15 -15.84 11.77
CA LEU A 225 -3.50 -15.92 12.29
C LEU A 225 -4.17 -14.53 12.35
N LEU A 226 -3.46 -13.52 12.85
CA LEU A 226 -3.96 -12.16 12.98
C LEU A 226 -4.18 -11.49 11.62
N MET A 227 -3.29 -11.72 10.64
CA MET A 227 -3.41 -11.19 9.29
C MET A 227 -4.61 -11.75 8.52
N ARG A 228 -5.13 -12.91 8.90
CA ARG A 228 -6.33 -13.51 8.30
C ARG A 228 -7.63 -12.97 8.91
N ASP A 229 -7.54 -12.27 10.03
CA ASP A 229 -8.70 -11.72 10.72
C ASP A 229 -9.08 -10.37 10.12
N ALA A 230 -10.22 -10.32 9.44
CA ALA A 230 -10.74 -9.12 8.79
C ALA A 230 -11.22 -8.03 9.78
N ALA A 231 -11.12 -8.26 11.10
CA ALA A 231 -11.34 -7.27 12.14
C ALA A 231 -10.04 -6.60 12.63
N ILE A 232 -8.88 -6.97 12.08
CA ILE A 232 -7.57 -6.46 12.50
C ILE A 232 -6.83 -5.90 11.28
N SER A 233 -6.43 -4.63 11.35
CA SER A 233 -5.54 -4.02 10.36
C SER A 233 -4.11 -4.04 10.89
N LEU A 234 -3.36 -5.08 10.53
CA LEU A 234 -2.02 -5.36 11.07
C LEU A 234 -0.91 -4.84 10.16
N SER A 235 0.07 -4.14 10.73
CA SER A 235 1.34 -3.80 10.06
C SER A 235 2.52 -4.26 10.91
N LEU A 236 3.50 -4.94 10.31
CA LEU A 236 4.73 -5.34 10.97
C LEU A 236 5.88 -4.44 10.53
N ILE A 237 6.40 -3.63 11.46
CA ILE A 237 7.58 -2.78 11.27
C ILE A 237 8.79 -3.51 11.83
N PHE A 238 9.80 -3.72 10.98
CA PHE A 238 11.10 -4.25 11.37
C PHE A 238 12.16 -3.15 11.34
N LEU A 239 12.72 -2.85 12.51
CA LEU A 239 13.80 -1.89 12.67
C LEU A 239 15.15 -2.60 12.55
N GLU A 240 15.96 -2.16 11.59
CA GLU A 240 17.32 -2.63 11.39
C GLU A 240 18.30 -1.47 11.69
N CYS A 241 19.57 -1.80 11.87
CA CYS A 241 20.65 -0.85 12.13
C CYS A 241 21.97 -1.59 11.90
N ASP A 242 22.98 -0.95 11.34
CA ASP A 242 24.30 -1.56 11.13
C ASP A 242 25.00 -1.95 12.43
N ASP A 243 25.86 -2.97 12.34
CA ASP A 243 26.55 -3.56 13.50
C ASP A 243 27.38 -2.52 14.26
N ASP A 244 28.16 -1.70 13.56
CA ASP A 244 28.99 -0.66 14.18
C ASP A 244 28.14 0.39 14.91
N ALA A 245 27.00 0.75 14.33
CA ALA A 245 26.06 1.69 14.95
C ALA A 245 25.39 1.07 16.18
N LEU A 246 25.00 -0.20 16.12
CA LEU A 246 24.45 -0.94 17.27
C LEU A 246 25.49 -1.06 18.39
N ILE A 247 26.72 -1.44 18.07
CA ILE A 247 27.84 -1.52 19.01
C ILE A 247 28.00 -0.19 19.73
N LYS A 248 28.08 0.91 18.98
CA LYS A 248 28.19 2.26 19.53
C LYS A 248 27.03 2.60 20.46
N ARG A 249 25.78 2.34 20.07
CA ARG A 249 24.58 2.58 20.89
C ARG A 249 24.58 1.76 22.19
N PHE A 250 25.02 0.51 22.15
CA PHE A 250 25.15 -0.32 23.36
C PHE A 250 26.26 0.19 24.28
N THR A 251 27.37 0.64 23.73
CA THR A 251 28.46 1.27 24.50
C THR A 251 27.98 2.56 25.17
N GLU A 252 27.29 3.43 24.43
CA GLU A 252 26.76 4.71 24.93
C GLU A 252 25.70 4.52 26.03
N THR A 253 24.74 3.63 25.80
CA THR A 253 23.67 3.34 26.77
C THR A 253 24.12 2.45 27.93
N ARG A 254 25.33 1.88 27.83
CA ARG A 254 25.91 0.89 28.77
C ARG A 254 24.97 -0.30 29.03
N ARG A 255 24.05 -0.58 28.11
CA ARG A 255 23.13 -1.72 28.22
C ARG A 255 23.86 -2.99 27.77
N ARG A 256 23.53 -4.13 28.40
CA ARG A 256 24.01 -5.43 27.94
C ARG A 256 23.09 -5.95 26.84
N HIS A 257 23.68 -6.51 25.78
CA HIS A 257 22.92 -7.17 24.73
C HIS A 257 22.42 -8.53 25.23
N PRO A 258 21.14 -8.90 25.00
CA PRO A 258 20.54 -10.13 25.54
C PRO A 258 21.26 -11.45 25.17
N LEU A 259 21.83 -11.56 23.97
CA LEU A 259 22.59 -12.73 23.51
C LEU A 259 24.10 -12.64 23.75
N ALA A 260 24.63 -11.47 24.09
CA ALA A 260 26.07 -11.26 24.30
C ALA A 260 26.53 -11.54 25.75
N LYS A 261 25.91 -12.51 26.45
CA LYS A 261 26.13 -12.76 27.89
C LYS A 261 27.61 -12.86 28.27
N GLU A 262 28.31 -13.86 27.74
CA GLU A 262 29.74 -14.11 27.93
C GLU A 262 30.53 -14.02 26.63
N ARG A 263 29.90 -13.49 25.57
CA ARG A 263 30.47 -13.41 24.22
C ARG A 263 30.72 -11.95 23.84
N PRO A 264 31.64 -11.68 22.90
CA PRO A 264 31.75 -10.37 22.26
C PRO A 264 30.39 -9.84 21.80
N LEU A 265 30.18 -8.53 21.90
CA LEU A 265 28.93 -7.87 21.51
C LEU A 265 28.57 -8.15 20.04
N ALA A 266 29.58 -8.12 19.15
CA ALA A 266 29.43 -8.41 17.73
C ALA A 266 28.82 -9.81 17.49
N ASP A 267 29.28 -10.83 18.21
CA ASP A 267 28.75 -12.20 18.11
C ASP A 267 27.29 -12.28 18.56
N GLY A 268 26.92 -11.48 19.58
CA GLY A 268 25.54 -11.36 20.05
C GLY A 268 24.62 -10.76 19.00
N ILE A 269 25.07 -9.69 18.33
CA ILE A 269 24.33 -9.01 17.25
C ILE A 269 24.18 -9.93 16.05
N ALA A 270 25.26 -10.61 15.63
CA ALA A 270 25.21 -11.55 14.51
C ALA A 270 24.23 -12.71 14.76
N ALA A 271 24.25 -13.28 15.97
CA ALA A 271 23.30 -14.31 16.36
C ALA A 271 21.84 -13.82 16.39
N GLU A 272 21.63 -12.57 16.84
CA GLU A 272 20.30 -11.94 16.83
C GLU A 272 19.77 -11.75 15.41
N ARG A 273 20.60 -11.24 14.50
CA ARG A 273 20.24 -11.09 13.08
C ARG A 273 19.80 -12.41 12.46
N GLN A 274 20.57 -13.48 12.69
CA GLN A 274 20.23 -14.80 12.16
C GLN A 274 18.89 -15.30 12.73
N MET A 275 18.64 -15.08 14.03
CA MET A 275 17.40 -15.48 14.69
C MET A 275 16.19 -14.69 14.18
N LEU A 276 16.34 -13.41 13.91
CA LEU A 276 15.26 -12.51 13.47
C LEU A 276 15.08 -12.47 11.95
N ALA A 277 15.96 -13.08 11.16
CA ALA A 277 15.87 -13.12 9.69
C ALA A 277 14.49 -13.55 9.16
N PRO A 278 13.81 -14.58 9.72
CA PRO A 278 12.47 -14.95 9.27
C PRO A 278 11.42 -13.86 9.51
N LEU A 279 11.56 -13.08 10.59
CA LEU A 279 10.66 -11.95 10.89
C LEU A 279 10.94 -10.77 9.99
N ARG A 280 12.23 -10.53 9.71
CA ARG A 280 12.66 -9.54 8.73
C ARG A 280 11.99 -9.81 7.38
N GLU A 281 12.08 -11.02 6.86
CA GLU A 281 11.49 -11.39 5.56
C GLU A 281 9.96 -11.22 5.48
N ARG A 282 9.28 -11.23 6.63
CA ARG A 282 7.82 -11.15 6.75
C ARG A 282 7.33 -9.75 7.12
N ALA A 283 8.23 -8.82 7.39
CA ALA A 283 7.90 -7.45 7.76
C ALA A 283 7.16 -6.74 6.61
N THR A 284 6.12 -5.99 6.97
CA THR A 284 5.41 -5.12 6.04
C THR A 284 6.26 -3.91 5.68
N HIS A 285 7.00 -3.39 6.67
CA HIS A 285 7.88 -2.24 6.50
C HIS A 285 9.24 -2.51 7.14
N HIS A 286 10.28 -2.12 6.42
CA HIS A 286 11.66 -2.16 6.90
C HIS A 286 12.15 -0.73 7.10
N ILE A 287 12.72 -0.46 8.27
CA ILE A 287 13.31 0.84 8.55
C ILE A 287 14.74 0.62 9.01
N ASP A 288 15.69 1.05 8.19
CA ASP A 288 17.08 1.15 8.60
C ASP A 288 17.26 2.42 9.45
N THR A 289 17.63 2.23 10.71
CA THR A 289 17.84 3.30 11.67
C THR A 289 19.30 3.74 11.77
N THR A 290 20.17 3.24 10.89
CA THR A 290 21.57 3.62 10.82
C THR A 290 21.70 5.12 10.57
N GLY A 291 22.32 5.82 11.53
CA GLY A 291 22.50 7.28 11.45
C GLY A 291 21.23 8.13 11.58
N LEU A 292 20.04 7.51 11.76
CA LEU A 292 18.80 8.26 11.94
C LEU A 292 18.74 8.92 13.32
N LYS A 293 18.28 10.18 13.35
CA LYS A 293 17.86 10.85 14.59
C LYS A 293 16.41 10.52 14.89
N THR A 294 16.00 10.71 16.15
CA THR A 294 14.62 10.46 16.60
C THR A 294 13.58 11.23 15.78
N VAL A 295 13.87 12.48 15.41
CA VAL A 295 12.95 13.31 14.60
C VAL A 295 12.77 12.73 13.19
N ASP A 296 13.83 12.16 12.61
CA ASP A 296 13.76 11.54 11.28
C ASP A 296 12.99 10.22 11.33
N LEU A 297 13.22 9.41 12.37
CA LEU A 297 12.42 8.21 12.63
C LEU A 297 10.93 8.55 12.84
N ALA A 298 10.63 9.65 13.52
CA ALA A 298 9.26 10.10 13.73
C ALA A 298 8.56 10.48 12.43
N ARG A 299 9.27 11.19 11.54
CA ARG A 299 8.77 11.54 10.21
C ARG A 299 8.53 10.30 9.36
N ILE A 300 9.46 9.34 9.38
CA ILE A 300 9.33 8.08 8.65
C ILE A 300 8.13 7.28 9.18
N LEU A 301 7.98 7.13 10.50
CA LEU A 301 6.84 6.40 11.07
C LEU A 301 5.51 7.08 10.77
N SER A 302 5.46 8.42 10.88
CA SER A 302 4.26 9.20 10.54
C SER A 302 3.88 9.07 9.06
N GLY A 303 4.89 9.11 8.19
CA GLY A 303 4.75 8.89 6.75
C GLY A 303 4.62 7.43 6.32
N LEU A 304 4.83 6.43 7.18
CA LEU A 304 4.49 5.05 6.84
C LEU A 304 3.07 4.71 7.28
N LEU A 305 2.62 5.33 8.37
CA LEU A 305 1.37 5.01 9.04
C LEU A 305 0.24 6.01 8.75
N GLY A 306 0.51 7.08 7.98
CA GLY A 306 -0.51 8.06 7.59
C GLY A 306 -0.98 8.93 8.75
N LEU A 307 -0.07 9.26 9.67
CA LEU A 307 -0.38 9.96 10.93
C LEU A 307 -0.34 11.49 10.78
N GLU A 308 0.11 12.00 9.63
CA GLU A 308 0.06 13.43 9.36
C GLU A 308 -1.34 13.86 8.94
N SER A 309 -1.94 14.74 9.75
CA SER A 309 -3.20 15.43 9.46
C SER A 309 -2.95 16.52 8.40
N GLY A 310 -2.86 16.10 7.15
CA GLY A 310 -2.64 16.99 6.00
C GLY A 310 -2.60 16.16 4.72
N GLY A 311 -3.76 15.79 4.20
CA GLY A 311 -3.91 14.89 3.06
C GLY A 311 -3.30 15.42 1.77
N GLY A 312 -2.01 15.16 1.56
CA GLY A 312 -1.29 15.32 0.31
C GLY A 312 -0.48 14.06 -0.02
N LEU A 313 -0.21 13.82 -1.29
CA LEU A 313 0.61 12.68 -1.72
C LEU A 313 2.06 12.88 -1.26
N VAL A 314 2.54 11.98 -0.40
CA VAL A 314 3.94 11.96 0.04
C VAL A 314 4.78 11.21 -0.99
N LEU A 315 5.88 11.84 -1.44
CA LEU A 315 6.74 11.29 -2.48
C LEU A 315 8.00 10.67 -1.87
N HIS A 316 8.29 9.44 -2.26
CA HIS A 316 9.54 8.77 -1.97
C HIS A 316 10.30 8.50 -3.27
N ILE A 317 11.54 8.94 -3.36
CA ILE A 317 12.43 8.63 -4.47
C ILE A 317 13.52 7.72 -3.96
N THR A 318 13.74 6.60 -4.63
CA THR A 318 14.81 5.68 -4.27
C THR A 318 15.70 5.37 -5.45
N SER A 319 17.02 5.39 -5.26
CA SER A 319 17.94 4.89 -6.28
C SER A 319 18.34 3.44 -5.99
N PHE A 320 18.42 2.61 -7.03
CA PHE A 320 18.73 1.19 -6.85
C PHE A 320 19.61 0.58 -7.95
N SER A 321 20.13 -0.61 -7.65
CA SER A 321 20.94 -1.47 -8.50
C SER A 321 20.10 -2.59 -9.10
N TYR A 322 20.06 -2.70 -10.44
CA TYR A 322 19.43 -3.83 -11.12
C TYR A 322 20.08 -5.19 -10.77
N ARG A 323 21.36 -5.20 -10.35
CA ARG A 323 22.01 -6.44 -9.88
C ARG A 323 21.38 -6.98 -8.60
N GLN A 324 20.86 -6.08 -7.75
CA GLN A 324 20.23 -6.42 -6.48
C GLN A 324 18.70 -6.50 -6.58
N GLY A 325 18.14 -6.44 -7.79
CA GLY A 325 16.71 -6.53 -8.05
C GLY A 325 15.96 -5.21 -7.83
N LEU A 326 14.68 -5.19 -8.21
CA LEU A 326 13.80 -4.03 -8.07
C LEU A 326 13.41 -3.82 -6.59
N PRO A 327 13.29 -2.57 -6.11
CA PRO A 327 12.66 -2.30 -4.81
C PRO A 327 11.21 -2.80 -4.85
N ARG A 328 10.77 -3.52 -3.81
CA ARG A 328 9.43 -4.13 -3.76
C ARG A 328 8.33 -3.08 -3.56
N GLU A 329 8.72 -1.98 -2.96
CA GLU A 329 7.92 -0.81 -2.63
C GLU A 329 7.78 0.18 -3.80
N ALA A 330 8.43 -0.07 -4.95
CA ALA A 330 8.40 0.85 -6.08
C ALA A 330 7.07 0.82 -6.83
N ASP A 331 6.41 1.98 -6.93
CA ASP A 331 5.23 2.18 -7.77
C ASP A 331 5.62 2.47 -9.22
N LEU A 332 6.65 3.30 -9.39
CA LEU A 332 7.21 3.68 -10.69
C LEU A 332 8.69 3.31 -10.72
N VAL A 333 9.15 2.77 -11.86
CA VAL A 333 10.54 2.36 -12.04
C VAL A 333 11.07 2.94 -13.35
N PHE A 334 12.20 3.65 -13.28
CA PHE A 334 12.85 4.23 -14.45
C PHE A 334 14.29 3.72 -14.60
N ASP A 335 14.59 3.16 -15.76
CA ASP A 335 15.93 2.66 -16.10
C ASP A 335 16.80 3.77 -16.68
N VAL A 336 17.95 4.04 -16.05
CA VAL A 336 18.92 5.05 -16.50
C VAL A 336 20.25 4.45 -16.93
N ARG A 337 20.29 3.13 -17.23
CA ARG A 337 21.51 2.44 -17.69
C ARG A 337 22.03 2.91 -19.05
N PHE A 338 21.21 3.61 -19.83
CA PHE A 338 21.60 4.16 -21.13
C PHE A 338 22.48 5.41 -21.03
N LEU A 339 22.46 6.12 -19.90
CA LEU A 339 23.33 7.29 -19.67
C LEU A 339 24.80 6.86 -19.57
N ARG A 340 25.70 7.77 -19.97
CA ARG A 340 27.16 7.66 -19.86
C ARG A 340 27.54 7.13 -18.49
N ASN A 341 28.36 6.08 -18.49
CA ASN A 341 28.72 5.36 -17.29
C ASN A 341 29.98 5.95 -16.63
N PRO A 342 29.88 6.60 -15.45
CA PRO A 342 31.04 7.22 -14.79
C PRO A 342 32.11 6.22 -14.33
N HIS A 343 31.78 4.93 -14.29
CA HIS A 343 32.70 3.86 -13.88
C HIS A 343 33.97 3.75 -14.76
N TYR A 344 33.91 4.19 -16.01
CA TYR A 344 35.04 4.10 -16.95
C TYR A 344 35.96 5.33 -16.92
N GLU A 345 35.59 6.38 -16.19
CA GLU A 345 36.40 7.60 -16.09
C GLU A 345 37.33 7.52 -14.88
N ASN A 346 38.63 7.72 -15.13
CA ASN A 346 39.63 7.76 -14.08
C ASN A 346 39.36 8.98 -13.17
N GLY A 347 38.98 8.73 -11.92
CA GLY A 347 38.63 9.75 -10.92
C GLY A 347 37.17 9.71 -10.45
N LEU A 348 36.23 9.30 -11.31
CA LEU A 348 34.80 9.23 -10.95
C LEU A 348 34.36 7.86 -10.42
N ARG A 349 35.13 6.81 -10.72
CA ARG A 349 34.82 5.42 -10.36
C ARG A 349 34.53 5.21 -8.87
N HIS A 350 35.26 5.90 -8.00
CA HIS A 350 35.17 5.76 -6.53
C HIS A 350 34.19 6.74 -5.88
N LEU A 351 33.66 7.68 -6.64
CA LEU A 351 32.67 8.66 -6.17
C LEU A 351 31.26 8.10 -6.35
N SER A 352 30.25 8.76 -5.80
CA SER A 352 28.84 8.43 -5.96
C SER A 352 28.10 9.53 -6.73
N GLY A 353 26.84 9.29 -7.09
CA GLY A 353 26.01 10.32 -7.72
C GLY A 353 25.66 11.51 -6.81
N LEU A 354 26.04 11.46 -5.52
CA LEU A 354 25.92 12.61 -4.61
C LEU A 354 27.01 13.65 -4.84
N GLU A 355 28.15 13.25 -5.41
CA GLU A 355 29.26 14.13 -5.68
C GLU A 355 28.98 15.01 -6.91
N PRO A 356 29.25 16.33 -6.83
CA PRO A 356 29.04 17.25 -7.95
C PRO A 356 29.76 16.83 -9.23
N GLU A 357 30.95 16.21 -9.14
CA GLU A 357 31.67 15.78 -10.34
C GLU A 357 30.95 14.64 -11.09
N VAL A 358 30.37 13.69 -10.35
CA VAL A 358 29.61 12.58 -10.94
C VAL A 358 28.27 13.08 -11.45
N ALA A 359 27.59 13.94 -10.69
CA ALA A 359 26.33 14.55 -11.12
C ALA A 359 26.53 15.33 -12.42
N ALA A 360 27.53 16.22 -12.49
CA ALA A 360 27.84 17.00 -13.69
C ALA A 360 28.22 16.11 -14.88
N PHE A 361 28.93 15.00 -14.65
CA PHE A 361 29.26 14.04 -15.70
C PHE A 361 28.01 13.36 -16.27
N VAL A 362 27.09 12.93 -15.40
CA VAL A 362 25.83 12.29 -15.82
C VAL A 362 24.91 13.29 -16.51
N GLU A 363 24.81 14.51 -16.00
CA GLU A 363 24.03 15.61 -16.59
C GLU A 363 24.60 16.10 -17.92
N GLY A 364 25.91 15.95 -18.12
CA GLY A 364 26.61 16.28 -19.38
C GLY A 364 26.43 15.24 -20.49
N ASP A 365 25.69 14.16 -20.28
CA ASP A 365 25.30 13.24 -21.35
C ASP A 365 24.36 13.95 -22.35
N PRO A 366 24.60 13.86 -23.68
CA PRO A 366 23.74 14.48 -24.69
C PRO A 366 22.26 14.10 -24.58
N SER A 367 21.96 12.91 -24.05
CA SER A 367 20.61 12.38 -23.90
C SER A 367 19.95 12.78 -22.58
N PHE A 368 20.72 13.28 -21.60
CA PHE A 368 20.21 13.56 -20.26
C PHE A 368 19.12 14.63 -20.26
N GLY A 369 19.37 15.77 -20.93
CA GLY A 369 18.44 16.89 -20.94
C GLY A 369 17.06 16.51 -21.48
N ASP A 370 17.03 15.90 -22.66
CA ASP A 370 15.78 15.44 -23.31
C ASP A 370 15.08 14.35 -22.49
N PHE A 371 15.83 13.41 -21.93
CA PHE A 371 15.27 12.37 -21.07
C PHE A 371 14.63 12.97 -19.82
N PHE A 372 15.35 13.84 -19.11
CA PHE A 372 14.90 14.40 -17.84
C PHE A 372 13.69 15.32 -18.03
N ALA A 373 13.66 16.09 -19.13
CA ALA A 373 12.48 16.86 -19.52
C ALA A 373 11.26 15.95 -19.73
N ARG A 374 11.38 14.89 -20.53
CA ARG A 374 10.27 13.93 -20.77
C ARG A 374 9.85 13.18 -19.51
N LEU A 375 10.79 12.85 -18.64
CA LEU A 375 10.52 12.21 -17.36
C LEU A 375 9.68 13.12 -16.46
N THR A 376 10.02 14.40 -16.38
CA THR A 376 9.28 15.37 -15.57
C THR A 376 7.92 15.74 -16.21
N ASP A 377 7.83 15.81 -17.54
CA ASP A 377 6.56 15.95 -18.28
C ASP A 377 5.62 14.76 -18.10
N LEU A 378 6.16 13.56 -17.83
CA LEU A 378 5.38 12.40 -17.46
C LEU A 378 4.96 12.45 -15.99
N ILE A 379 5.88 12.72 -15.07
CA ILE A 379 5.62 12.65 -13.62
C ILE A 379 4.67 13.78 -13.18
N GLY A 380 4.91 15.01 -13.60
CA GLY A 380 4.15 16.18 -13.16
C GLY A 380 2.63 16.01 -13.26
N PRO A 381 2.08 15.63 -14.42
CA PRO A 381 0.65 15.39 -14.61
C PRO A 381 0.10 14.15 -13.88
N LEU A 382 0.95 13.18 -13.52
CA LEU A 382 0.52 11.98 -12.80
C LEU A 382 0.30 12.25 -11.31
N LEU A 383 1.08 13.14 -10.69
CA LEU A 383 0.98 13.45 -9.26
C LEU A 383 -0.45 13.84 -8.80
N PRO A 384 -1.14 14.83 -9.40
CA PRO A 384 -2.49 15.18 -8.99
C PRO A 384 -3.52 14.09 -9.30
N ARG A 385 -3.23 13.17 -10.24
CA ARG A 385 -4.10 12.03 -10.54
C ARG A 385 -3.98 10.94 -9.48
N TYR A 386 -2.76 10.65 -9.03
CA TYR A 386 -2.53 9.78 -7.87
C TYR A 386 -3.17 10.36 -6.61
N GLU A 387 -3.08 11.67 -6.40
CA GLU A 387 -3.78 12.37 -5.31
C GLU A 387 -5.29 12.17 -5.40
N ALA A 388 -5.89 12.40 -6.57
CA ALA A 388 -7.32 12.23 -6.80
C ALA A 388 -7.80 10.77 -6.67
N GLU A 389 -6.93 9.80 -6.96
CA GLU A 389 -7.16 8.37 -6.74
C GLU A 389 -7.11 7.99 -5.24
N GLY A 390 -6.70 8.92 -4.36
CA GLY A 390 -6.59 8.70 -2.92
C GLY A 390 -5.27 8.03 -2.52
N LYS A 391 -4.27 8.04 -3.41
CA LYS A 391 -2.95 7.48 -3.10
C LYS A 391 -2.24 8.39 -2.11
N SER A 392 -1.94 7.85 -0.93
CA SER A 392 -1.23 8.57 0.13
C SER A 392 0.29 8.62 -0.09
N TYR A 393 0.84 7.62 -0.78
CA TYR A 393 2.28 7.45 -0.97
C TYR A 393 2.60 7.05 -2.40
N LEU A 394 3.62 7.67 -3.00
CA LEU A 394 4.15 7.27 -4.30
C LEU A 394 5.67 7.11 -4.22
N THR A 395 6.15 5.89 -4.48
CA THR A 395 7.57 5.56 -4.55
C THR A 395 8.05 5.49 -5.99
N ILE A 396 9.01 6.35 -6.34
CA ILE A 396 9.64 6.43 -7.65
C ILE A 396 11.07 5.88 -7.54
N ALA A 397 11.31 4.72 -8.16
CA ALA A 397 12.60 4.06 -8.16
C ALA A 397 13.40 4.36 -9.44
N ILE A 398 14.64 4.81 -9.28
CA ILE A 398 15.57 5.07 -10.37
C ILE A 398 16.67 4.00 -10.38
N GLY A 399 16.79 3.26 -11.47
CA GLY A 399 17.64 2.08 -11.56
C GLY A 399 18.86 2.26 -12.44
N CYS A 400 20.05 1.89 -11.96
CA CYS A 400 21.22 1.66 -12.81
C CYS A 400 21.87 0.30 -12.51
N THR A 401 22.95 -0.06 -13.21
CA THR A 401 23.55 -1.40 -13.04
C THR A 401 24.14 -1.62 -11.65
N GLY A 402 24.76 -0.60 -11.05
CA GLY A 402 25.48 -0.71 -9.78
C GLY A 402 24.84 0.03 -8.62
N GLY A 403 23.84 0.88 -8.86
CA GLY A 403 23.13 1.65 -7.83
C GLY A 403 23.89 2.82 -7.21
N GLN A 404 25.10 3.15 -7.68
CA GLN A 404 25.99 4.11 -7.01
C GLN A 404 26.18 5.46 -7.73
N HIS A 405 26.05 5.50 -9.06
CA HIS A 405 26.38 6.70 -9.86
C HIS A 405 25.15 7.32 -10.52
N ARG A 406 24.75 6.78 -11.67
CA ARG A 406 23.69 7.34 -12.54
C ARG A 406 22.34 7.41 -11.84
N SER A 407 21.94 6.33 -11.18
CA SER A 407 20.66 6.28 -10.48
C SER A 407 20.58 7.26 -9.33
N VAL A 408 21.68 7.43 -8.58
CA VAL A 408 21.79 8.37 -7.46
C VAL A 408 21.68 9.81 -7.97
N ALA A 409 22.46 10.17 -8.99
CA ALA A 409 22.45 11.52 -9.57
C ALA A 409 21.06 11.90 -10.12
N VAL A 410 20.42 10.98 -10.86
CA VAL A 410 19.07 11.23 -11.41
C VAL A 410 18.01 11.29 -10.31
N ALA A 411 18.10 10.46 -9.27
CA ALA A 411 17.18 10.48 -8.13
C ALA A 411 17.23 11.83 -7.38
N GLU A 412 18.43 12.30 -7.05
CA GLU A 412 18.65 13.61 -6.42
C GLU A 412 18.12 14.75 -7.31
N ARG A 413 18.39 14.70 -8.62
CA ARG A 413 17.94 15.72 -9.56
C ARG A 413 16.41 15.78 -9.67
N LEU A 414 15.74 14.62 -9.66
CA LEU A 414 14.29 14.52 -9.67
C LEU A 414 13.67 15.05 -8.37
N ALA A 415 14.27 14.73 -7.23
CA ALA A 415 13.82 15.24 -5.94
C ALA A 415 13.95 16.75 -5.82
N ALA A 416 15.05 17.31 -6.31
CA ALA A 416 15.25 18.75 -6.39
C ALA A 416 14.17 19.42 -7.28
N TRP A 417 13.82 18.80 -8.41
CA TRP A 417 12.76 19.31 -9.28
C TRP A 417 11.39 19.29 -8.58
N LEU A 418 11.03 18.20 -7.90
CA LEU A 418 9.75 18.09 -7.17
C LEU A 418 9.67 19.04 -5.96
N SER A 419 10.78 19.25 -5.25
CA SER A 419 10.85 20.23 -4.15
C SER A 419 10.56 21.65 -4.63
N VAL A 420 11.05 22.02 -5.82
CA VAL A 420 10.73 23.31 -6.47
C VAL A 420 9.24 23.42 -6.84
N GLN A 421 8.58 22.29 -7.11
CA GLN A 421 7.13 22.24 -7.34
C GLN A 421 6.30 22.26 -6.04
N GLY A 422 6.93 22.53 -4.88
CA GLY A 422 6.25 22.59 -3.59
C GLY A 422 5.84 21.24 -3.02
N ARG A 423 6.37 20.13 -3.54
CA ARG A 423 6.05 18.78 -3.07
C ARG A 423 6.95 18.37 -1.90
N ALA A 424 6.37 17.67 -0.93
CA ALA A 424 7.12 17.02 0.14
C ALA A 424 7.75 15.72 -0.39
N VAL A 425 9.08 15.68 -0.44
CA VAL A 425 9.83 14.57 -1.03
C VAL A 425 10.88 14.03 -0.07
N SER A 426 10.97 12.70 -0.01
CA SER A 426 12.08 11.98 0.62
C SER A 426 12.90 11.24 -0.44
N VAL A 427 14.23 11.25 -0.32
CA VAL A 427 15.16 10.54 -1.20
C VAL A 427 15.93 9.50 -0.40
N GLY A 428 16.04 8.27 -0.90
CA GLY A 428 16.91 7.23 -0.35
C GLY A 428 17.79 6.58 -1.42
N HIS A 429 18.89 5.96 -1.00
CA HIS A 429 19.82 5.31 -1.91
C HIS A 429 20.19 3.91 -1.43
N ARG A 430 19.47 2.90 -1.94
CA ARG A 430 19.52 1.52 -1.44
C ARG A 430 20.91 0.87 -1.50
N ASP A 431 21.69 1.23 -2.51
CA ASP A 431 22.92 0.52 -2.88
C ASP A 431 24.21 1.37 -2.70
N LEU A 432 24.11 2.50 -1.99
CA LEU A 432 25.28 3.28 -1.59
C LEU A 432 25.96 2.67 -0.34
N PRO A 433 27.30 2.67 -0.27
CA PRO A 433 28.02 2.22 0.92
C PRO A 433 27.85 3.19 2.12
N ASP A 434 28.07 2.65 3.32
CA ASP A 434 27.68 3.11 4.66
C ASP A 434 27.77 4.64 4.92
N GLY A 435 26.75 5.15 5.62
CA GLY A 435 26.61 6.56 6.03
C GLY A 435 25.94 7.48 5.01
N ARG A 436 25.73 7.00 3.76
CA ARG A 436 25.13 7.78 2.65
C ARG A 436 23.88 7.12 2.03
N ALA A 437 23.55 5.90 2.44
CA ALA A 437 22.34 5.18 2.01
C ALA A 437 21.03 5.71 2.65
N GLY A 438 21.15 6.62 3.63
CA GLY A 438 20.04 7.11 4.43
C GLY A 438 19.04 7.98 3.67
N MET A 439 17.78 7.90 4.09
CA MET A 439 16.70 8.70 3.55
C MET A 439 16.80 10.16 3.98
N ARG A 440 16.88 11.09 3.02
CA ARG A 440 16.95 12.54 3.24
C ARG A 440 15.66 13.22 2.81
N SER A 441 15.14 14.12 3.64
CA SER A 441 13.99 14.96 3.30
C SER A 441 14.46 16.19 2.54
N VAL A 442 13.83 16.48 1.40
CA VAL A 442 14.07 17.72 0.65
C VAL A 442 12.90 18.65 0.94
N GLU A 443 13.15 19.74 1.67
CA GLU A 443 12.12 20.72 2.03
C GLU A 443 11.50 21.34 0.77
N ALA A 444 10.17 21.53 0.77
CA ALA A 444 9.47 22.22 -0.30
C ALA A 444 9.92 23.68 -0.36
N LYS A 445 10.54 24.10 -1.47
CA LYS A 445 10.84 25.52 -1.68
C LYS A 445 9.56 26.21 -2.12
N VAL A 446 8.84 26.79 -1.17
CA VAL A 446 7.71 27.68 -1.48
C VAL A 446 8.29 28.92 -2.15
N GLY A 447 8.14 29.00 -3.47
CA GLY A 447 8.41 30.23 -4.20
C GLY A 447 7.53 31.33 -3.64
N LYS A 448 8.13 32.37 -3.05
CA LYS A 448 7.42 33.64 -2.83
C LYS A 448 7.03 34.17 -4.21
N ALA A 449 5.75 34.09 -4.54
CA ALA A 449 5.13 34.90 -5.58
C ALA A 449 5.09 36.37 -5.14
#